data_AF-A0A537Z4F9-F1
#
_entry.id   AF-A0A537Z4F9-F1
#
_cell.length_a   1.000
_cell.length_b   1.000
_cell.length_c   1.000
_cell.angle_alpha   90.00
_cell.angle_beta   90.00
_cell.angle_gamma   90.00
#
_symmetry.space_group_name_H-M   'P 1'
#
loop_
_entity.id
_entity.type
_entity.pdbx_description
1 polymer ?
#
loop_
_entity_poly.entity_id
_entity_poly.type
_entity_poly.pdbx_seq_one_letter_code
_entity_poly.pdbx_strand_id
1 'polypeptide(L)'
;MGTFGTVIVVVGCLGVIVAFISLRGARGLYDTIGKGDFALDEPDRPRGPEPGSPQARAEAEEEIRQLVEAKSARRQARGEPALDVEAEVAALMGPPAGADSALREEVRQLVVARNERRMRRGEEPLNVEAEVDRQLRELG
;
A
#
# COMPACT_ATOMS: atom_id res chain seq x y z
N MET A 1 61.01 8.62 33.15
CA MET A 1 60.35 7.50 32.46
C MET A 1 61.33 6.91 31.46
N GLY A 2 61.60 5.61 31.49
CA GLY A 2 62.46 4.98 30.48
C GLY A 2 61.78 4.99 29.10
N THR A 3 62.56 4.82 28.03
CA THR A 3 62.09 4.78 26.63
C THR A 3 60.88 3.87 26.44
N PHE A 4 60.86 2.71 27.12
CA PHE A 4 59.73 1.78 27.13
C PHE A 4 58.42 2.40 27.67
N GLY A 5 58.49 3.15 28.77
CA GLY A 5 57.33 3.82 29.35
C GLY A 5 56.78 4.91 28.43
N THR A 6 57.68 5.67 27.78
CA THR A 6 57.28 6.69 26.79
C THR A 6 56.58 6.05 25.59
N VAL A 7 57.09 4.93 25.07
CA VAL A 7 56.47 4.23 23.94
C VAL A 7 55.06 3.75 24.28
N ILE A 8 54.85 3.18 25.46
CA ILE A 8 53.51 2.73 25.91
C ILE A 8 52.53 3.90 25.97
N VAL A 9 52.94 5.03 26.56
CA VAL A 9 52.09 6.21 26.67
C VAL A 9 51.73 6.76 25.30
N VAL A 10 52.71 6.87 24.39
CA VAL A 10 52.47 7.39 23.03
C VAL A 10 51.52 6.48 22.25
N VAL A 11 51.77 5.16 22.25
CA VAL A 11 50.91 4.19 21.53
C VAL A 11 49.51 4.17 22.15
N GLY A 12 49.40 4.23 23.47
CA GLY A 12 48.12 4.31 24.18
C GLY A 12 47.34 5.57 23.80
N CYS A 13 47.97 6.75 23.82
CA CYS A 13 47.35 8.01 23.41
C CYS A 13 46.92 7.97 21.94
N LEU A 14 47.75 7.41 21.05
CA LEU A 14 47.41 7.27 19.63
C LEU A 14 46.18 6.36 19.42
N GLY A 15 46.12 5.25 20.16
CA GLY A 15 44.97 4.34 20.14
C GLY A 15 43.68 5.01 20.60
N VAL A 16 43.73 5.84 21.66
CA VAL A 16 42.58 6.62 22.14
C VAL A 16 42.11 7.62 21.07
N ILE A 17 43.03 8.31 20.40
CA ILE A 17 42.70 9.27 19.33
C ILE A 17 42.01 8.55 18.16
N VAL A 18 42.57 7.43 17.70
CA VAL A 18 41.98 6.62 16.62
C VAL A 18 40.59 6.10 17.01
N ALA A 19 40.42 5.60 18.23
CA ALA A 19 39.13 5.15 18.73
C ALA A 19 38.08 6.27 18.70
N PHE A 20 38.45 7.49 19.10
CA PHE A 20 37.55 8.64 19.12
C PHE A 20 37.12 9.08 17.71
N ILE A 21 38.05 9.04 16.74
CA ILE A 21 37.76 9.33 15.33
C ILE A 21 36.79 8.28 14.75
N SER A 22 37.05 6.99 14.99
CA SER A 22 36.21 5.89 14.51
C SER A 22 34.77 5.96 15.07
N LEU A 23 34.63 6.27 16.36
CA LEU A 23 33.32 6.45 17.01
C LEU A 23 32.50 7.62 16.45
N ARG A 24 33.17 8.65 15.92
CA ARG A 24 32.52 9.81 15.31
C ARG A 24 32.11 9.55 13.85
N GLY A 25 32.94 8.82 13.10
CA GLY A 25 32.64 8.43 11.71
C GLY A 25 31.54 7.37 11.59
N ALA A 26 31.45 6.44 12.55
CA ALA A 26 30.47 5.35 12.52
C ALA A 26 29.00 5.81 12.58
N ARG A 27 28.73 7.01 13.11
CA ARG A 27 27.36 7.54 13.19
C ARG A 27 26.77 7.96 11.84
N GLY A 28 27.60 8.40 10.88
CA GLY A 28 27.13 8.85 9.55
C GLY A 28 26.82 7.71 8.57
N LEU A 29 27.44 6.55 8.77
CA LEU A 29 27.25 5.36 7.92
C LEU A 29 25.83 4.80 8.02
N TYR A 30 25.24 4.80 9.21
CA TYR A 30 23.84 4.38 9.40
C TYR A 30 22.86 5.36 8.75
N ASP A 31 23.19 6.66 8.74
CA ASP A 31 22.37 7.71 8.14
C ASP A 31 22.27 7.64 6.61
N THR A 32 23.12 6.82 5.96
CA THR A 32 23.08 6.59 4.51
C THR A 32 22.35 5.29 4.15
N ILE A 33 22.13 4.40 5.13
CA ILE A 33 21.40 3.14 4.93
C ILE A 33 19.90 3.48 4.89
N GLY A 34 19.30 3.37 3.70
CA GLY A 34 17.89 3.69 3.47
C GLY A 34 17.65 5.01 2.72
N LYS A 35 18.71 5.77 2.41
CA LYS A 35 18.66 6.92 1.48
C LYS A 35 19.04 6.44 0.08
N GLY A 36 18.16 6.62 -0.90
CA GLY A 36 18.35 6.17 -2.28
C GLY A 36 17.05 6.28 -3.08
N ASP A 37 17.08 5.90 -4.35
CA ASP A 37 15.95 6.07 -5.29
C ASP A 37 14.64 5.36 -4.86
N PHE A 38 14.74 4.45 -3.87
CA PHE A 38 13.63 3.74 -3.23
C PHE A 38 13.28 4.24 -1.83
N ALA A 39 13.91 5.30 -1.33
CA ALA A 39 13.58 5.90 -0.04
C ALA A 39 12.15 6.48 -0.08
N LEU A 40 11.39 6.23 0.97
CA LEU A 40 10.00 6.70 1.11
C LEU A 40 9.92 8.14 1.65
N ASP A 41 11.02 8.65 2.20
CA ASP A 41 11.11 9.95 2.89
C ASP A 41 11.68 11.07 2.01
N GLU A 42 11.76 10.87 0.68
CA GLU A 42 12.26 11.89 -0.24
C GLU A 42 11.21 13.02 -0.40
N PRO A 43 11.49 14.27 0.02
CA PRO A 43 10.53 15.38 -0.11
C PRO A 43 10.28 15.81 -1.56
N ASP A 44 11.15 15.40 -2.50
CA ASP A 44 11.18 15.88 -3.88
C ASP A 44 10.65 14.87 -4.91
N ARG A 45 9.97 13.79 -4.49
CA ARG A 45 9.28 12.95 -5.47
C ARG A 45 8.17 13.77 -6.13
N PRO A 46 8.16 13.90 -7.47
CA PRO A 46 7.04 14.53 -8.15
C PRO A 46 5.77 13.76 -7.75
N ARG A 47 4.78 14.49 -7.24
CA ARG A 47 3.49 13.88 -6.92
C ARG A 47 2.97 13.23 -8.19
N GLY A 48 2.72 11.93 -8.13
CA GLY A 48 2.01 11.23 -9.19
C GLY A 48 0.63 11.85 -9.42
N PRO A 49 -0.05 11.46 -10.50
CA PRO A 49 -1.39 11.95 -10.77
C PRO A 49 -2.32 11.73 -9.58
N GLU A 50 -3.26 12.64 -9.40
CA GLU A 50 -4.21 12.58 -8.28
C GLU A 50 -4.98 11.25 -8.31
N PRO A 51 -5.11 10.54 -7.17
CA PRO A 51 -5.87 9.30 -7.12
C PRO A 51 -7.28 9.46 -7.67
N GLY A 52 -7.69 8.58 -8.59
CA GLY A 52 -9.00 8.65 -9.24
C GLY A 52 -9.10 9.64 -10.41
N SER A 53 -8.06 10.43 -10.70
CA SER A 53 -8.01 11.26 -11.90
C SER A 53 -7.99 10.40 -13.18
N PRO A 54 -8.43 10.95 -14.34
CA PRO A 54 -8.37 10.24 -15.61
C PRO A 54 -6.96 9.79 -15.98
N GLN A 55 -5.95 10.58 -15.63
CA GLN A 55 -4.55 10.24 -15.86
C GLN A 55 -4.11 9.07 -14.98
N ALA A 56 -4.43 9.09 -13.68
CA ALA A 56 -4.14 7.96 -12.79
C ALA A 56 -4.83 6.66 -13.25
N ARG A 57 -6.04 6.76 -13.81
CA ARG A 57 -6.75 5.60 -14.37
C ARG A 57 -6.10 5.06 -15.64
N ALA A 58 -5.63 5.93 -16.54
CA ALA A 58 -4.93 5.52 -17.74
C ALA A 58 -3.59 4.85 -17.41
N GLU A 59 -2.82 5.42 -16.48
CA GLU A 59 -1.56 4.83 -16.00
C GLU A 59 -1.81 3.45 -15.37
N ALA A 60 -2.82 3.33 -14.51
CA ALA A 60 -3.19 2.04 -13.91
C ALA A 60 -3.62 0.99 -14.96
N GLU A 61 -4.36 1.39 -16.00
CA GLU A 61 -4.75 0.49 -17.09
C GLU A 61 -3.53 -0.05 -17.85
N GLU A 62 -2.56 0.82 -18.16
CA GLU A 62 -1.33 0.44 -18.85
C GLU A 62 -0.47 -0.50 -17.99
N GLU A 63 -0.33 -0.22 -16.70
CA GLU A 63 0.38 -1.09 -15.77
C GLU A 63 -0.28 -2.47 -15.66
N ILE A 64 -1.60 -2.52 -15.51
CA ILE A 64 -2.35 -3.78 -15.45
C ILE A 64 -2.20 -4.55 -16.76
N ARG A 65 -2.27 -3.88 -17.92
CA ARG A 65 -2.05 -4.51 -19.23
C ARG A 65 -0.69 -5.20 -19.29
N GLN A 66 0.38 -4.53 -18.88
CA GLN A 66 1.73 -5.11 -18.86
C GLN A 66 1.81 -6.35 -17.94
N LEU A 67 1.18 -6.30 -16.76
CA LEU A 67 1.15 -7.44 -15.84
C LEU A 67 0.37 -8.63 -16.40
N VAL A 68 -0.77 -8.38 -17.05
CA VAL A 68 -1.61 -9.40 -17.69
C VAL A 68 -0.89 -10.04 -18.88
N GLU A 69 -0.21 -9.26 -19.71
CA GLU A 69 0.63 -9.77 -20.80
C GLU A 69 1.75 -10.66 -20.29
N ALA A 70 2.48 -10.21 -19.26
CA ALA A 70 3.53 -11.00 -18.62
C ALA A 70 2.98 -12.31 -18.01
N LYS A 71 1.80 -12.26 -17.38
CA LYS A 71 1.07 -13.44 -16.88
C LYS A 71 0.71 -14.39 -18.02
N SER A 72 0.19 -13.87 -19.13
CA SER A 72 -0.16 -14.64 -20.33
C SER A 72 1.06 -15.32 -20.96
N ALA A 73 2.19 -14.62 -21.07
CA ALA A 73 3.44 -15.18 -21.58
C ALA A 73 3.97 -16.33 -20.70
N ARG A 74 3.94 -16.15 -19.37
CA ARG A 74 4.29 -17.22 -18.42
C ARG A 74 3.35 -18.43 -18.54
N ARG A 75 2.07 -18.18 -18.78
CA ARG A 75 1.06 -19.22 -19.01
C ARG A 75 1.37 -20.06 -20.26
N GLN A 76 1.63 -19.39 -21.37
CA GLN A 76 1.97 -20.03 -22.64
C GLN A 76 3.26 -20.84 -22.53
N ALA A 77 4.27 -20.34 -21.81
CA ALA A 77 5.50 -21.08 -21.53
C ALA A 77 5.26 -22.38 -20.74
N ARG A 78 4.18 -22.46 -19.96
CA ARG A 78 3.73 -23.68 -19.26
C ARG A 78 2.80 -24.58 -20.09
N GLY A 79 2.53 -24.22 -21.35
CA GLY A 79 1.60 -24.93 -22.23
C GLY A 79 0.12 -24.66 -21.94
N GLU A 80 -0.19 -23.64 -21.13
CA GLU A 80 -1.56 -23.19 -20.89
C GLU A 80 -2.03 -22.23 -21.99
N PRO A 81 -3.35 -22.10 -22.23
CA PRO A 81 -3.87 -21.15 -23.21
C PRO A 81 -3.57 -19.70 -22.82
N ALA A 82 -3.31 -18.87 -23.82
CA ALA A 82 -3.13 -17.43 -23.66
C ALA A 82 -4.37 -16.78 -23.01
N LEU A 83 -4.15 -15.76 -22.20
CA LEU A 83 -5.22 -14.92 -21.65
C LEU A 83 -5.67 -13.91 -22.69
N ASP A 84 -6.98 -13.60 -22.70
CA ASP A 84 -7.50 -12.41 -23.35
C ASP A 84 -7.14 -11.19 -22.50
N VAL A 85 -6.19 -10.40 -23.01
CA VAL A 85 -5.59 -9.29 -22.26
C VAL A 85 -6.62 -8.20 -21.98
N GLU A 86 -7.38 -7.79 -23.00
CA GLU A 86 -8.33 -6.69 -22.84
C GLU A 86 -9.50 -7.07 -21.95
N ALA A 87 -9.99 -8.32 -22.06
CA ALA A 87 -11.04 -8.81 -21.17
C ALA A 87 -10.60 -8.87 -19.70
N GLU A 88 -9.38 -9.33 -19.43
CA GLU A 88 -8.83 -9.41 -18.07
C GLU A 88 -8.53 -8.01 -17.50
N VAL A 89 -7.97 -7.11 -18.31
CA VAL A 89 -7.74 -5.70 -17.92
C VAL A 89 -9.06 -5.03 -17.55
N ALA A 90 -10.10 -5.18 -18.38
CA ALA A 90 -11.43 -4.64 -18.10
C ALA A 90 -12.04 -5.22 -16.79
N ALA A 91 -11.86 -6.52 -16.55
CA ALA A 91 -12.32 -7.16 -15.32
C ALA A 91 -11.60 -6.65 -14.07
N LEU A 92 -10.29 -6.39 -14.15
CA LEU A 92 -9.48 -5.88 -13.04
C LEU A 92 -9.67 -4.39 -12.78
N MET A 93 -9.97 -3.61 -13.82
CA MET A 93 -10.31 -2.19 -13.71
C MET A 93 -11.76 -1.95 -13.25
N GLY A 94 -12.60 -2.99 -13.33
CA GLY A 94 -13.98 -2.97 -12.86
C GLY A 94 -14.11 -3.15 -11.35
N PRO A 95 -15.30 -2.88 -10.79
CA PRO A 95 -15.60 -3.24 -9.41
C PRO A 95 -15.43 -4.75 -9.20
N PRO A 96 -14.94 -5.19 -8.04
CA PRO A 96 -14.73 -6.62 -7.78
C PRO A 96 -16.05 -7.37 -7.92
N ALA A 97 -16.00 -8.55 -8.53
CA ALA A 97 -17.19 -9.38 -8.74
C ALA A 97 -17.90 -9.63 -7.40
N GLY A 98 -19.16 -9.21 -7.28
CA GLY A 98 -19.95 -9.34 -6.06
C GLY A 98 -19.86 -8.17 -5.08
N ALA A 99 -19.13 -7.09 -5.40
CA ALA A 99 -19.12 -5.85 -4.61
C ALA A 99 -20.54 -5.37 -4.27
N ASP A 100 -21.44 -5.37 -5.27
CA ASP A 100 -22.82 -4.96 -5.10
C ASP A 100 -23.61 -5.88 -4.15
N SER A 101 -23.30 -7.18 -4.15
CA SER A 101 -23.96 -8.15 -3.27
C SER A 101 -23.48 -8.03 -1.82
N ALA A 102 -22.18 -7.80 -1.62
CA ALA A 102 -21.60 -7.57 -0.30
C ALA A 102 -22.11 -6.25 0.28
N LEU A 103 -22.10 -5.18 -0.51
CA LEU A 103 -22.63 -3.88 -0.11
C LEU A 103 -24.12 -3.95 0.22
N ARG A 104 -24.92 -4.66 -0.59
CA ARG A 104 -26.35 -4.88 -0.30
C ARG A 104 -26.56 -5.56 1.05
N GLU A 105 -25.74 -6.56 1.39
CA GLU A 105 -25.82 -7.24 2.68
C GLU A 105 -25.44 -6.31 3.84
N GLU A 106 -24.38 -5.52 3.70
CA GLU A 106 -23.99 -4.52 4.71
C GLU A 106 -25.11 -3.51 4.98
N VAL A 107 -25.72 -2.98 3.91
CA VAL A 107 -26.87 -2.06 4.01
C VAL A 107 -28.06 -2.74 4.68
N ARG A 108 -28.34 -4.01 4.33
CA ARG A 108 -29.40 -4.80 4.97
C ARG A 108 -29.18 -4.92 6.48
N GLN A 109 -27.97 -5.25 6.92
CA GLN A 109 -27.62 -5.34 8.35
C GLN A 109 -27.82 -4.00 9.06
N LEU A 110 -27.45 -2.89 8.41
CA LEU A 110 -27.66 -1.55 8.96
C LEU A 110 -29.15 -1.22 9.16
N VAL A 111 -29.99 -1.58 8.19
CA VAL A 111 -31.44 -1.36 8.26
C VAL A 111 -32.09 -2.23 9.36
N VAL A 112 -31.68 -3.50 9.48
CA VAL A 112 -32.14 -4.38 10.56
C VAL A 112 -31.78 -3.78 11.93
N ALA A 113 -30.52 -3.38 12.13
CA ALA A 113 -30.08 -2.75 13.37
C ALA A 113 -30.79 -1.41 13.65
N ARG A 114 -31.23 -0.69 12.61
CA ARG A 114 -32.06 0.52 12.74
C ARG A 114 -33.46 0.15 13.20
N ASN A 115 -34.08 -0.87 12.62
CA ASN A 115 -35.40 -1.36 13.00
C ASN A 115 -35.44 -1.85 14.45
N GLU A 116 -34.42 -2.56 14.92
CA GLU A 116 -34.30 -2.93 16.34
C GLU A 116 -34.32 -1.72 17.27
N ARG A 117 -33.69 -0.61 16.87
CA ARG A 117 -33.75 0.66 17.62
C ARG A 117 -35.14 1.30 17.55
N ARG A 118 -35.81 1.27 16.39
CA ARG A 118 -37.17 1.78 16.21
C ARG A 118 -38.17 1.05 17.10
N MET A 119 -38.13 -0.29 17.07
CA MET A 119 -39.00 -1.13 17.89
C MET A 119 -38.80 -0.87 19.39
N ARG A 120 -37.56 -0.65 19.85
CA ARG A 120 -37.27 -0.25 21.24
C ARG A 120 -37.86 1.12 21.61
N ARG A 121 -38.07 2.01 20.65
CA ARG A 121 -38.73 3.31 20.83
C ARG A 121 -40.25 3.26 20.62
N GLY A 122 -40.82 2.08 20.35
CA GLY A 122 -42.24 1.93 20.03
C GLY A 122 -42.62 2.43 18.63
N GLU A 123 -41.64 2.63 17.74
CA GLU A 123 -41.87 2.99 16.34
C GLU A 123 -42.07 1.73 15.48
N GLU A 124 -42.84 1.86 14.40
CA GLU A 124 -43.04 0.80 13.42
C GLU A 124 -41.74 0.51 12.63
N PRO A 125 -41.39 -0.76 12.40
CA PRO A 125 -40.19 -1.12 11.63
C PRO A 125 -40.37 -0.77 10.14
N LEU A 126 -39.26 -0.38 9.50
CA LEU A 126 -39.21 -0.17 8.05
C LEU A 126 -39.20 -1.49 7.29
N ASN A 127 -39.71 -1.47 6.06
CA ASN A 127 -39.50 -2.57 5.12
C ASN A 127 -38.01 -2.62 4.74
N VAL A 128 -37.35 -3.74 5.07
CA VAL A 128 -35.90 -3.89 4.92
C VAL A 128 -35.48 -3.82 3.46
N GLU A 129 -36.12 -4.59 2.57
CA GLU A 129 -35.72 -4.65 1.16
C GLU A 129 -35.99 -3.32 0.44
N ALA A 130 -37.12 -2.67 0.72
CA ALA A 130 -37.43 -1.37 0.13
C ALA A 130 -36.44 -0.28 0.58
N GLU A 131 -35.99 -0.31 1.83
CA GLU A 131 -35.02 0.64 2.37
C GLU A 131 -33.60 0.34 1.88
N VAL A 132 -33.23 -0.93 1.69
CA VAL A 132 -31.98 -1.33 1.04
C VAL A 132 -31.93 -0.81 -0.39
N ASP A 133 -32.98 -1.02 -1.18
CA ASP A 133 -33.06 -0.51 -2.55
C ASP A 133 -33.03 1.02 -2.62
N ARG A 134 -33.61 1.69 -1.62
CA ARG A 134 -33.55 3.14 -1.51
C ARG A 134 -32.12 3.60 -1.21
N GLN A 135 -31.46 3.03 -0.21
CA GLN A 135 -30.11 3.45 0.19
C GLN A 135 -29.06 3.12 -0.87
N LEU A 136 -29.17 1.98 -1.57
CA LEU A 136 -28.30 1.68 -2.69
C LEU A 136 -28.45 2.68 -3.85
N ARG A 137 -29.67 3.19 -4.10
CA ARG A 137 -29.89 4.27 -5.08
C ARG A 137 -29.37 5.63 -4.63
N GLU A 138 -29.28 5.88 -3.32
CA GLU A 138 -28.70 7.12 -2.79
C GLU A 138 -27.15 7.08 -2.80
N LEU A 139 -26.54 5.89 -2.86
CA LEU A 139 -25.09 5.68 -2.85
C LEU A 139 -24.46 5.58 -4.25
N GLY A 140 -25.25 5.28 -5.29
CA GLY A 140 -24.82 5.19 -6.70
C GLY A 140 -25.05 6.47 -7.47
#